data_AF-A0A2M8PPA0-F1
#
_entry.id   AF-A0A2M8PPA0-F1
#
_cell.length_a   1.000
_cell.length_b   1.000
_cell.length_c   1.000
_cell.angle_alpha   90.00
_cell.angle_beta   90.00
_cell.angle_gamma   90.00
#
_symmetry.space_group_name_H-M   'P 1'
#
loop_
_entity.id
_entity.type
_entity.pdbx_description
1 polymer ?
#
loop_
_entity_poly.entity_id
_entity_poly.type
_entity_poly.pdbx_seq_one_letter_code
_entity_poly.pdbx_strand_id
1 'polypeptide(L)'
;MSFSFIHNIEQRSAHIMDTVLEAVVHKWRNSMTPIWRAYHHGFDPTARYVTFIFQTAAERRKAAELGLLNQMRDDLIKTLQEQCDVSLRIQIYAITFTDLDADTTFLDFTS
;
A
#
# COMPACT_ATOMS: atom_id res chain seq x y z
N MET A 1 0.90 20.69 26.70
CA MET A 1 1.70 20.00 25.66
C MET A 1 0.86 19.98 24.39
N SER A 2 1.37 20.55 23.30
CA SER A 2 0.58 21.13 22.23
C SER A 2 0.05 20.09 21.22
N PHE A 3 -1.18 20.33 20.75
CA PHE A 3 -1.79 19.73 19.55
C PHE A 3 -0.85 19.75 18.32
N SER A 4 0.15 20.63 18.31
CA SER A 4 1.16 20.80 17.26
C SER A 4 2.18 19.67 17.16
N PHE A 5 2.44 18.89 18.22
CA PHE A 5 3.43 17.79 18.19
C PHE A 5 2.85 16.52 17.55
N ILE A 6 1.58 16.19 17.87
CA ILE A 6 0.88 15.03 17.30
C ILE A 6 0.64 15.26 15.79
N HIS A 7 0.20 16.45 15.39
CA HIS A 7 0.05 16.80 13.98
C HIS A 7 1.35 16.70 13.17
N ASN A 8 2.48 17.06 13.78
CA ASN A 8 3.79 16.97 13.12
C ASN A 8 4.23 15.50 12.93
N ILE A 9 3.94 14.63 13.88
CA ILE A 9 4.23 13.19 13.78
C ILE A 9 3.31 12.54 12.73
N GLU A 10 2.02 12.88 12.73
CA GLU A 10 1.07 12.40 11.72
C GLU A 10 1.49 12.83 10.31
N GLN A 11 1.82 14.11 10.09
CA GLN A 11 2.28 14.62 8.79
C GLN A 11 3.61 13.99 8.34
N ARG A 12 4.60 13.85 9.24
CA ARG A 12 5.85 13.16 8.90
C ARG A 12 5.60 11.69 8.58
N SER A 13 4.71 11.02 9.31
CA SER A 13 4.37 9.62 9.07
C SER A 13 3.67 9.41 7.72
N ALA A 14 2.76 10.31 7.35
CA ALA A 14 2.08 10.30 6.05
C ALA A 14 3.09 10.56 4.92
N HIS A 15 3.94 11.58 5.06
CA HIS A 15 4.93 11.92 4.03
C HIS A 15 5.95 10.81 3.78
N ILE A 16 6.43 10.14 4.84
CA ILE A 16 7.33 9.01 4.68
C ILE A 16 6.61 7.84 3.99
N MET A 17 5.37 7.56 4.38
CA MET A 17 4.58 6.51 3.72
C MET A 17 4.35 6.82 2.24
N ASP A 18 4.03 8.06 1.87
CA ASP A 18 3.87 8.49 0.48
C ASP A 18 5.15 8.31 -0.33
N THR A 19 6.30 8.70 0.24
CA THR A 19 7.61 8.53 -0.40
C THR A 19 7.96 7.06 -0.61
N VAL A 20 7.70 6.22 0.40
CA VAL A 20 7.94 4.77 0.30
C VAL A 20 7.00 4.12 -0.70
N LEU A 21 5.73 4.50 -0.71
CA LEU A 21 4.75 4.02 -1.68
C LEU A 21 5.18 4.37 -3.10
N GLU A 22 5.66 5.59 -3.34
CA GLU A 22 6.15 6.01 -4.65
C GLU A 22 7.34 5.16 -5.10
N ALA A 23 8.29 4.89 -4.21
CA ALA A 23 9.44 4.03 -4.51
C ALA A 23 9.02 2.59 -4.86
N VAL A 24 8.10 2.01 -4.09
CA VAL A 24 7.57 0.65 -4.36
C VAL A 24 6.79 0.65 -5.67
N VAL A 25 5.89 1.60 -5.90
CA VAL A 25 5.17 1.71 -7.17
C VAL A 25 6.14 1.81 -8.33
N HIS A 26 7.16 2.67 -8.24
CA HIS A 26 8.17 2.83 -9.29
C HIS A 26 8.92 1.52 -9.59
N LYS A 27 9.31 0.76 -8.56
CA LYS A 27 9.94 -0.56 -8.71
C LYS A 27 9.04 -1.53 -9.47
N TRP A 28 7.74 -1.56 -9.15
CA TRP A 28 6.79 -2.54 -9.67
C TRP A 28 6.09 -2.08 -10.96
N ARG A 29 6.18 -0.80 -11.32
CA ARG A 29 5.58 -0.21 -12.53
C ARG A 29 6.11 -0.81 -13.82
N ASN A 30 7.37 -1.24 -13.83
CA ASN A 30 8.03 -1.85 -14.99
C ASN A 30 8.06 -3.39 -14.92
N SER A 31 7.29 -3.99 -14.01
CA SER A 31 7.20 -5.45 -13.89
C SER A 31 6.18 -6.05 -14.88
N MET A 32 6.14 -7.39 -14.97
CA MET A 32 5.17 -8.12 -15.81
C MET A 32 3.69 -7.93 -15.40
N THR A 33 3.41 -7.32 -14.26
CA THR A 33 2.08 -6.99 -13.75
C THR A 33 2.15 -5.58 -13.15
N PRO A 34 2.03 -4.54 -14.00
CA PRO A 34 2.33 -3.18 -13.60
C PRO A 34 1.30 -2.69 -12.58
N ILE A 35 1.81 -2.15 -11.47
CA ILE A 35 1.01 -1.37 -10.53
C ILE A 35 0.99 0.07 -11.04
N TRP A 36 -0.19 0.65 -11.10
CA TRP A 36 -0.36 2.00 -11.62
C TRP A 36 -0.19 3.06 -10.54
N ARG A 37 -0.78 2.81 -9.38
CA ARG A 37 -0.76 3.69 -8.22
C ARG A 37 -0.95 2.87 -6.96
N ALA A 38 -0.41 3.37 -5.86
CA ALA A 38 -0.70 2.88 -4.52
C ALA A 38 -1.08 4.07 -3.65
N TYR A 39 -1.93 3.84 -2.67
CA TYR A 39 -2.22 4.84 -1.64
C TYR A 39 -2.36 4.14 -0.30
N HIS A 40 -1.87 4.78 0.76
CA HIS A 40 -2.16 4.35 2.11
C HIS A 40 -3.45 5.01 2.58
N HIS A 41 -4.17 4.33 3.46
CA HIS A 41 -5.30 4.88 4.18
C HIS A 41 -5.39 4.27 5.57
N GLY A 42 -6.21 4.88 6.41
CA GLY A 42 -6.48 4.38 7.76
C GLY A 42 -5.91 5.24 8.88
N PHE A 43 -6.71 5.29 9.95
CA PHE A 43 -6.44 5.97 11.22
C PHE A 43 -6.06 4.96 12.33
N ASP A 44 -5.80 3.69 11.97
CA ASP A 44 -5.40 2.69 12.96
C ASP A 44 -3.92 2.92 13.34
N PRO A 45 -3.61 3.17 14.62
CA PRO A 45 -2.24 3.37 15.07
C PRO A 45 -1.40 2.09 15.02
N THR A 46 -2.04 0.93 14.89
CA THR A 46 -1.41 -0.41 14.94
C THR A 46 -1.31 -1.09 13.56
N ALA A 47 -2.07 -0.61 12.57
CA ALA A 47 -2.08 -1.16 11.23
C ALA A 47 -2.17 -0.07 10.17
N ARG A 48 -1.35 -0.19 9.12
CA ARG A 48 -1.47 0.66 7.93
C ARG A 48 -2.11 -0.14 6.80
N TYR A 49 -3.04 0.48 6.11
CA TYR A 49 -3.73 -0.12 4.98
C TYR A 49 -3.18 0.49 3.70
N VAL A 50 -2.79 -0.36 2.76
CA VAL A 50 -2.26 0.07 1.46
C VAL A 50 -3.13 -0.55 0.38
N THR A 51 -3.53 0.26 -0.60
CA THR A 51 -4.28 -0.23 -1.76
C THR A 51 -3.46 -0.07 -3.02
N PHE A 52 -3.21 -1.17 -3.73
CA PHE A 52 -2.60 -1.19 -5.04
C PHE A 52 -3.67 -1.18 -6.13
N ILE A 53 -3.53 -0.26 -7.07
CA ILE A 53 -4.42 -0.13 -8.23
C ILE A 53 -3.75 -0.78 -9.44
N PHE A 54 -4.44 -1.74 -10.03
CA PHE A 54 -4.09 -2.39 -11.28
C PHE A 54 -4.90 -1.80 -12.44
N GLN A 55 -4.35 -1.84 -13.65
CA GLN A 55 -5.05 -1.31 -14.81
C GLN A 55 -6.21 -2.21 -15.24
N THR A 56 -6.05 -3.53 -15.11
CA THR A 56 -7.04 -4.52 -15.52
C THR A 56 -7.26 -5.62 -14.48
N ALA A 57 -8.44 -6.25 -14.50
CA ALA A 57 -8.76 -7.40 -13.66
C ALA A 57 -7.86 -8.62 -13.94
N ALA A 58 -7.37 -8.75 -15.18
CA ALA A 58 -6.45 -9.81 -15.57
C ALA A 58 -5.08 -9.66 -14.89
N GLU A 59 -4.53 -8.45 -14.83
CA GLU A 59 -3.28 -8.18 -14.11
C GLU A 59 -3.43 -8.42 -12.61
N ARG A 60 -4.57 -7.98 -12.03
CA ARG A 60 -4.86 -8.24 -10.62
C ARG A 60 -4.91 -9.74 -10.30
N ARG A 61 -5.63 -10.52 -11.12
CA ARG A 61 -5.73 -11.98 -10.94
C ARG A 61 -4.37 -12.64 -11.08
N LYS A 62 -3.60 -12.27 -12.11
CA LYS A 62 -2.24 -12.77 -12.33
C LYS A 62 -1.31 -12.41 -11.17
N ALA A 63 -1.41 -11.21 -10.60
CA ALA A 63 -0.64 -10.80 -9.44
C ALA A 63 -0.98 -11.62 -8.18
N ALA A 64 -2.25 -11.97 -7.99
CA ALA A 64 -2.68 -12.86 -6.91
C ALA A 64 -2.15 -14.29 -7.11
N GLU A 65 -2.27 -14.84 -8.33
CA GLU A 65 -1.78 -16.18 -8.69
C GLU A 65 -0.26 -16.32 -8.51
N LEU A 66 0.48 -15.28 -8.85
CA LEU A 66 1.94 -15.23 -8.70
C LEU A 66 2.41 -14.83 -7.28
N GLY A 67 1.47 -14.60 -6.35
CA GLY A 67 1.80 -14.18 -4.98
C GLY A 67 2.48 -12.81 -4.89
N LEU A 68 2.33 -11.96 -5.91
CA LEU A 68 3.01 -10.67 -6.00
C LEU A 68 2.53 -9.69 -4.94
N LEU A 69 1.28 -9.79 -4.49
CA LEU A 69 0.76 -8.94 -3.42
C LEU A 69 1.53 -9.16 -2.11
N ASN A 70 1.94 -10.39 -1.82
CA ASN A 70 2.80 -10.70 -0.67
C ASN A 70 4.21 -10.15 -0.87
N GLN A 71 4.77 -10.27 -2.08
CA GLN A 71 6.09 -9.71 -2.38
C GLN A 71 6.11 -8.18 -2.26
N MET A 72 5.07 -7.50 -2.75
CA MET A 72 4.91 -6.05 -2.60
C MET A 72 4.77 -5.66 -1.13
N ARG A 73 4.05 -6.45 -0.32
CA ARG A 73 3.97 -6.26 1.13
C ARG A 73 5.33 -6.26 1.77
N ASP A 74 6.10 -7.30 1.48
CA ASP A 74 7.38 -7.53 2.14
C ASP A 74 8.39 -6.48 1.67
N ASP A 75 8.35 -6.07 0.40
CA ASP A 75 9.09 -4.92 -0.12
C ASP A 75 8.74 -3.63 0.64
N LEU A 76 7.46 -3.36 0.83
CA LEU A 76 7.00 -2.13 1.46
C LEU A 76 7.36 -2.10 2.96
N ILE A 77 7.22 -3.24 3.65
CA ILE A 77 7.70 -3.40 5.05
C ILE A 77 9.20 -3.18 5.11
N LYS A 78 9.97 -3.80 4.21
CA LYS A 78 11.43 -3.66 4.18
C LYS A 78 11.85 -2.21 3.96
N THR A 79 11.27 -1.53 2.97
CA THR A 79 11.59 -0.12 2.69
C THR A 79 11.18 0.80 3.85
N LEU A 80 10.06 0.54 4.53
CA LEU A 80 9.69 1.27 5.74
C LEU A 80 10.64 1.02 6.91
N GLN A 81 11.10 -0.22 7.11
CA GLN A 81 12.09 -0.56 8.13
C GLN A 81 13.42 0.18 7.88
N GLU A 82 13.88 0.24 6.64
CA GLU A 82 15.09 0.97 6.25
C GLU A 82 14.98 2.49 6.51
N GLN A 83 13.78 3.08 6.35
CA GLN A 83 13.58 4.52 6.48
C GLN A 83 13.20 4.98 7.89
N CYS A 84 12.56 4.13 8.70
CA CYS A 84 11.92 4.54 9.95
C CYS A 84 12.28 3.70 11.17
N ASP A 85 12.94 2.54 11.01
CA ASP A 85 13.18 1.59 12.11
C ASP A 85 11.89 1.22 12.90
N VAL A 86 10.75 1.18 12.19
CA VAL A 86 9.45 0.82 12.78
C VAL A 86 8.98 -0.52 12.22
N SER A 87 8.61 -1.45 13.10
CA SER A 87 7.80 -2.61 12.73
C SER A 87 6.33 -2.21 12.64
N LEU A 88 5.83 -2.06 11.41
CA LEU A 88 4.42 -1.80 11.13
C LEU A 88 3.75 -3.06 10.58
N ARG A 89 2.52 -3.32 11.02
CA ARG A 89 1.64 -4.29 10.38
C ARG A 89 0.98 -3.61 9.17
N ILE A 90 1.11 -4.22 8.00
CA ILE A 90 0.58 -3.67 6.75
C ILE A 90 -0.41 -4.64 6.14
N GLN A 91 -1.62 -4.15 5.88
CA GLN A 91 -2.64 -4.87 5.15
C GLN A 91 -2.71 -4.31 3.73
N ILE A 92 -2.73 -5.21 2.74
CA ILE A 92 -2.76 -4.84 1.33
C ILE A 92 -4.09 -5.22 0.70
N TYR A 93 -4.64 -4.26 -0.03
CA TYR A 93 -5.77 -4.45 -0.91
C TYR A 93 -5.36 -4.26 -2.37
N ALA A 94 -6.08 -4.94 -3.26
CA ALA A 94 -5.84 -4.90 -4.69
C ALA A 94 -7.15 -4.61 -5.42
N ILE A 95 -7.21 -3.46 -6.09
CA ILE A 95 -8.40 -3.02 -6.84
C ILE A 95 -8.02 -2.70 -8.28
N THR A 96 -9.01 -2.59 -9.15
CA THR A 96 -8.85 -2.12 -10.52
C THR A 96 -9.43 -0.72 -10.68
N PHE A 97 -9.07 0.00 -11.75
CA PHE A 97 -9.68 1.31 -12.05
C PHE A 97 -11.21 1.25 -12.16
N THR A 98 -11.76 0.15 -12.68
CA THR A 98 -13.21 -0.05 -12.76
C THR A 98 -13.87 -0.26 -11.40
N ASP A 99 -13.11 -0.68 -10.38
CA ASP A 99 -13.58 -0.81 -8.99
C ASP A 99 -13.50 0.52 -8.22
N LEU A 100 -12.88 1.57 -8.78
CA LEU A 100 -12.89 2.92 -8.20
C LEU A 100 -14.19 3.68 -8.50
N ASP A 101 -14.90 3.29 -9.56
CA ASP A 101 -16.22 3.82 -9.95
C ASP A 101 -17.40 2.94 -9.48
N ALA A 102 -17.13 1.71 -9.04
CA ALA A 102 -18.13 0.80 -8.50
C ALA A 102 -17.98 0.75 -6.97
N ASP A 103 -19.08 0.90 -6.23
CA ASP A 103 -19.14 0.73 -4.77
C ASP A 103 -18.23 -0.45 -4.33
N THR A 104 -17.18 -0.10 -3.59
CA THR A 104 -15.98 -0.91 -3.33
C THR A 104 -16.31 -2.34 -2.92
N THR A 105 -16.04 -3.30 -3.81
CA THR A 105 -16.14 -4.73 -3.48
C THR A 105 -14.86 -5.13 -2.75
N PHE A 106 -14.94 -5.26 -1.43
CA PHE A 106 -13.82 -5.67 -0.58
C PHE A 106 -13.46 -7.15 -0.83
N LEU A 107 -12.22 -7.41 -1.23
CA LEU A 107 -11.63 -8.75 -1.13
C LEU A 107 -10.89 -8.83 0.21
N ASP A 108 -11.55 -9.42 1.20
CA ASP A 108 -10.93 -9.74 2.49
C ASP A 108 -10.14 -11.04 2.35
N PHE A 109 -8.82 -10.97 2.54
CA PHE A 109 -7.95 -12.15 2.60
C PHE A 109 -7.67 -12.46 4.07
N THR A 110 -8.63 -13.11 4.73
CA THR A 110 -8.41 -13.72 6.05
C THR A 110 -7.63 -15.02 5.91
N SER A 111 -6.37 -14.96 6.37
CA SER A 111 -5.35 -16.01 6.65
C SER A 111 -5.10 -17.11 5.61
#